data_AF-A0A6M8BF24-F1
#
_entry.id   AF-A0A6M8BF24-F1
#
_cell.length_a   1.000
_cell.length_b   1.000
_cell.length_c   1.000
_cell.angle_alpha   90.00
_cell.angle_beta   90.00
_cell.angle_gamma   90.00
#
_symmetry.space_group_name_H-M   'P 1'
#
loop_
_entity.id
_entity.type
_entity.pdbx_description
1 polymer ?
#
loop_
_entity_poly.entity_id
_entity_poly.type
_entity_poly.pdbx_seq_one_letter_code
_entity_poly.pdbx_strand_id
1 'polypeptide(L)'
;MKRGSIGIWIGLAIAAAGIGMAATNPGEAAYDEYATARLSEYLNQEVCPDAPDVLGIDLEDLCADLVEDNQGDLREIISDNTQRSNYGVLSLYQTNLSAHRLLPAEIRSFLPPQLLPAYRFKTVGVLGNFVTYEAKKQ
;
A
#
# COMPACT_ATOMS: atom_id res chain seq x y z
N MET A 1 32.47 38.47 16.04
CA MET A 1 31.04 38.71 15.74
C MET A 1 30.49 37.98 14.50
N LYS A 2 31.24 37.10 13.79
CA LYS A 2 30.74 36.44 12.55
C LYS A 2 30.14 35.02 12.73
N ARG A 3 30.42 34.34 13.85
CA ARG A 3 29.94 32.96 14.11
C ARG A 3 28.44 32.87 14.41
N GLY A 4 27.86 33.90 15.05
CA GLY A 4 26.44 33.92 15.40
C GLY A 4 25.50 34.01 14.18
N SER A 5 25.88 34.77 13.16
CA SER A 5 25.05 34.93 11.95
C SER A 5 25.00 33.66 11.09
N ILE A 6 26.08 32.87 11.02
CA ILE A 6 26.10 31.62 10.23
C ILE A 6 25.14 30.59 10.82
N GLY A 7 25.10 30.46 12.15
CA GLY A 7 24.17 29.55 12.84
C GLY A 7 22.70 29.88 12.56
N ILE A 8 22.35 31.17 12.49
CA ILE A 8 20.99 31.62 12.17
C ILE A 8 20.61 31.22 10.74
N TRP A 9 21.49 31.43 9.75
CA TRP A 9 21.21 31.07 8.37
C TRP A 9 21.05 29.56 8.17
N ILE A 10 21.88 28.75 8.83
CA ILE A 10 21.75 27.28 8.80
C ILE A 10 20.42 26.86 9.43
N GLY A 11 20.07 27.40 10.60
CA GLY A 11 18.79 27.10 11.25
C GLY A 11 17.59 27.45 10.38
N LEU A 12 17.62 28.62 9.74
CA LEU A 12 16.55 29.05 8.83
C LEU A 12 16.43 28.14 7.60
N ALA A 13 17.56 27.74 7.01
CA ALA A 13 17.57 26.83 5.88
C ALA A 13 16.97 25.45 6.23
N ILE A 14 17.34 24.89 7.38
CA ILE A 14 16.78 23.61 7.87
C ILE A 14 15.28 23.75 8.15
N ALA A 15 14.86 24.84 8.79
CA ALA A 15 13.44 25.07 9.08
C ALA A 15 12.62 25.19 7.79
N ALA A 16 13.10 25.95 6.80
CA ALA A 16 12.47 26.08 5.50
C ALA A 16 12.36 24.73 4.77
N ALA A 17 13.43 23.92 4.80
CA ALA A 17 13.42 22.58 4.22
C ALA A 17 12.40 21.67 4.93
N GLY A 18 12.37 21.69 6.27
CA GLY A 18 11.42 20.92 7.08
C GLY A 18 9.96 21.25 6.74
N ILE A 19 9.64 22.55 6.62
CA ILE A 19 8.31 23.01 6.23
C ILE A 19 7.96 22.54 4.82
N GLY A 20 8.89 22.67 3.86
CA GLY A 20 8.69 22.21 2.49
C GLY A 20 8.42 20.71 2.40
N MET A 21 9.18 19.90 3.14
CA MET A 21 8.96 18.46 3.23
C MET A 21 7.61 18.11 3.84
N ALA A 22 7.23 18.78 4.93
CA ALA A 22 5.94 18.56 5.57
C ALA A 22 4.76 18.95 4.66
N ALA A 23 4.88 20.07 3.93
CA ALA A 23 3.85 20.54 3.01
C ALA A 23 3.68 19.65 1.77
N THR A 24 4.72 18.91 1.38
CA THR A 24 4.70 18.00 0.23
C THR A 24 4.52 16.54 0.63
N ASN A 25 4.45 16.20 1.92
CA ASN A 25 4.21 14.83 2.38
C ASN A 25 2.80 14.38 1.96
N PRO A 26 2.68 13.34 1.11
CA PRO A 26 1.40 13.00 0.50
C PRO A 26 0.42 12.45 1.54
N GLY A 27 -0.87 12.77 1.34
CA GLY A 27 -1.96 12.36 2.20
C GLY A 27 -2.51 10.96 1.88
N GLU A 28 -3.52 10.57 2.64
CA GLU A 28 -4.17 9.25 2.57
C GLU A 28 -4.88 9.01 1.24
N ALA A 29 -5.68 9.95 0.74
CA ALA A 29 -6.36 9.80 -0.54
C ALA A 29 -5.41 9.56 -1.73
N ALA A 30 -4.22 10.18 -1.70
CA ALA A 30 -3.17 9.94 -2.70
C ALA A 30 -2.50 8.58 -2.51
N TYR A 31 -2.38 8.13 -1.26
CA TYR A 31 -1.89 6.80 -0.95
C TYR A 31 -2.85 5.73 -1.47
N ASP A 32 -4.15 5.87 -1.25
CA ASP A 32 -5.13 4.88 -1.71
C ASP A 32 -5.09 4.71 -3.23
N GLU A 33 -4.88 5.79 -3.99
CA GLU A 33 -4.74 5.73 -5.44
C GLU A 33 -3.48 4.99 -5.86
N TYR A 34 -2.33 5.39 -5.30
CA TYR A 34 -1.06 4.72 -5.51
C TYR A 34 -1.11 3.23 -5.12
N ALA A 35 -1.66 2.94 -3.94
CA ALA A 35 -1.71 1.62 -3.37
C ALA A 35 -2.64 0.71 -4.16
N THR A 36 -3.79 1.21 -4.61
CA THR A 36 -4.69 0.44 -5.48
C THR A 36 -3.97 0.01 -6.75
N ALA A 37 -3.32 0.94 -7.46
CA ALA A 37 -2.57 0.60 -8.67
C ALA A 37 -1.41 -0.37 -8.37
N ARG A 38 -0.56 -0.04 -7.39
CA ARG A 38 0.67 -0.81 -7.13
C ARG A 38 0.40 -2.19 -6.53
N LEU A 39 -0.58 -2.31 -5.65
CA LEU A 39 -0.92 -3.60 -5.04
C LEU A 39 -1.71 -4.46 -6.02
N SER A 40 -2.56 -3.88 -6.88
CA SER A 40 -3.19 -4.64 -7.98
C SER A 40 -2.14 -5.26 -8.90
N GLU A 41 -1.15 -4.45 -9.30
CA GLU A 41 -0.04 -4.93 -10.13
C GLU A 41 0.72 -6.07 -9.45
N TYR A 42 1.03 -5.94 -8.15
CA TYR A 42 1.71 -6.99 -7.40
C TYR A 42 0.85 -8.26 -7.27
N LEU A 43 -0.45 -8.11 -7.03
CA LEU A 43 -1.37 -9.25 -6.94
C LEU A 43 -1.40 -10.01 -8.27
N ASN A 44 -1.55 -9.33 -9.40
CA ASN A 44 -1.60 -9.96 -10.72
C ASN A 44 -0.28 -10.61 -11.13
N GLN A 45 0.86 -10.03 -10.76
CA GLN A 45 2.17 -10.54 -11.19
C GLN A 45 2.75 -11.63 -10.28
N GLU A 46 2.46 -11.59 -8.98
CA GLU A 46 3.17 -12.40 -7.97
C GLU A 46 2.24 -13.25 -7.10
N VAL A 47 0.94 -12.95 -7.06
CA VAL A 47 -0.01 -13.65 -6.16
C VAL A 47 -1.00 -14.51 -6.93
N CYS A 48 -1.67 -13.97 -7.95
CA CYS A 48 -2.62 -14.70 -8.76
C CYS A 48 -2.00 -15.89 -9.51
N PRO A 49 -0.78 -15.80 -10.07
CA PRO A 49 -0.12 -16.96 -10.71
C PRO A 49 0.23 -18.10 -9.74
N ASP A 50 0.30 -17.80 -8.44
CA ASP A 50 0.52 -18.78 -7.37
C ASP A 50 -0.81 -19.38 -6.84
N ALA A 51 -1.96 -18.98 -7.41
CA ALA A 51 -3.25 -19.46 -6.98
C ALA A 51 -3.43 -20.94 -7.37
N PRO A 52 -3.88 -21.80 -6.45
CA PRO A 52 -4.03 -23.23 -6.74
C PRO A 52 -5.29 -23.51 -7.54
N ASP A 53 -5.22 -24.41 -8.52
CA ASP A 53 -6.42 -24.98 -9.14
C ASP A 53 -7.26 -25.76 -8.12
N VAL A 54 -8.56 -25.45 -8.05
CA VAL A 54 -9.49 -26.12 -7.13
C VAL A 54 -10.71 -26.60 -7.88
N LEU A 55 -10.96 -27.92 -7.85
CA LEU A 55 -12.14 -28.56 -8.43
C LEU A 55 -12.37 -28.27 -9.93
N GLY A 56 -11.29 -28.06 -10.69
CA GLY A 56 -11.34 -27.75 -12.13
C GLY A 56 -11.67 -26.29 -12.45
N ILE A 57 -11.66 -25.41 -11.45
CA ILE A 57 -11.71 -23.96 -11.62
C ILE A 57 -10.27 -23.45 -11.64
N ASP A 58 -9.94 -22.69 -12.67
CA ASP A 58 -8.71 -21.93 -12.77
C ASP A 58 -8.83 -20.71 -11.84
N LEU A 59 -8.12 -20.74 -10.72
CA LEU A 59 -8.14 -19.66 -9.73
C LEU A 59 -7.20 -18.52 -10.12
N GLU A 60 -6.27 -18.73 -11.06
CA GLU A 60 -5.37 -17.68 -11.55
C GLU A 60 -6.19 -16.64 -12.30
N ASP A 61 -6.95 -17.07 -13.32
CA ASP A 61 -7.81 -16.19 -14.13
C ASP A 61 -8.85 -15.47 -13.26
N LEU A 62 -9.53 -16.21 -12.36
CA LEU A 62 -10.51 -15.64 -11.46
C LEU A 62 -9.90 -14.58 -10.52
N CYS A 63 -8.67 -14.79 -10.06
CA CYS A 63 -7.96 -13.83 -9.23
C CYS A 63 -7.63 -12.56 -10.01
N ALA A 64 -7.10 -12.72 -11.23
CA ALA A 64 -6.74 -11.60 -12.09
C ALA A 64 -7.98 -10.76 -12.45
N ASP A 65 -9.06 -11.39 -12.89
CA ASP A 65 -10.33 -10.72 -13.21
C ASP A 65 -10.88 -9.96 -12.00
N LEU A 66 -10.83 -10.57 -10.80
CA LEU A 66 -11.33 -9.93 -9.58
C LEU A 66 -10.52 -8.69 -9.22
N VAL A 67 -9.20 -8.73 -9.38
CA VAL A 67 -8.32 -7.59 -9.12
C VAL A 67 -8.55 -6.48 -10.16
N GLU A 68 -8.68 -6.82 -11.44
CA GLU A 68 -8.82 -5.83 -12.52
C GLU A 68 -10.21 -5.18 -12.57
N ASP A 69 -11.28 -5.97 -12.43
CA ASP A 69 -12.65 -5.47 -12.59
C ASP A 69 -13.16 -4.70 -11.37
N ASN A 70 -12.57 -4.92 -10.18
CA ASN A 70 -13.09 -4.41 -8.91
C ASN A 70 -12.15 -3.40 -8.26
N GLN A 71 -11.49 -2.55 -9.05
CA GLN A 71 -10.58 -1.50 -8.55
C GLN A 71 -11.22 -0.59 -7.48
N GLY A 72 -12.52 -0.33 -7.57
CA GLY A 72 -13.26 0.46 -6.57
C GLY A 72 -13.33 -0.23 -5.21
N ASP A 73 -13.80 -1.48 -5.18
CA ASP A 73 -13.88 -2.28 -3.96
C ASP A 73 -12.49 -2.58 -3.40
N LEU A 74 -11.52 -2.83 -4.28
CA LEU A 74 -10.12 -3.04 -3.89
C LEU A 74 -9.54 -1.80 -3.20
N ARG A 75 -9.85 -0.60 -3.70
CA ARG A 75 -9.45 0.65 -3.05
C ARG A 75 -10.06 0.78 -1.66
N GLU A 76 -11.33 0.46 -1.49
CA GLU A 76 -12.00 0.48 -0.18
C GLU A 76 -11.35 -0.53 0.78
N ILE A 77 -11.11 -1.77 0.33
CA ILE A 77 -10.42 -2.80 1.11
C ILE A 77 -9.01 -2.34 1.50
N ILE A 78 -8.27 -1.73 0.58
CA ILE A 78 -6.92 -1.21 0.87
C ILE A 78 -7.00 -0.11 1.93
N SER A 79 -7.90 0.86 1.77
CA SER A 79 -8.10 1.94 2.73
C SER A 79 -8.41 1.39 4.13
N ASP A 80 -9.42 0.51 4.22
CA ASP A 80 -9.87 -0.07 5.49
C ASP A 80 -8.82 -0.94 6.19
N ASN A 81 -7.88 -1.49 5.42
CA ASN A 81 -6.83 -2.36 5.93
C ASN A 81 -5.45 -1.69 5.96
N THR A 82 -5.40 -0.36 5.81
CA THR A 82 -4.17 0.43 5.90
C THR A 82 -4.07 1.15 7.25
N GLN A 83 -2.90 1.06 7.87
CA GLN A 83 -2.53 1.89 9.01
C GLN A 83 -1.50 2.92 8.59
N ARG A 84 -1.80 4.20 8.87
CA ARG A 84 -0.91 5.33 8.58
C ARG A 84 -0.27 5.88 9.85
N SER A 85 1.05 6.02 9.83
CA SER A 85 1.85 6.71 10.84
C SER A 85 2.49 7.95 10.22
N ASN A 86 1.95 9.13 10.50
CA ASN A 86 2.45 10.41 9.98
C ASN A 86 3.51 11.02 10.94
N TYR A 87 4.72 11.26 10.43
CA TYR A 87 5.85 11.84 11.16
C TYR A 87 6.14 13.30 10.75
N GLY A 88 5.21 13.95 10.04
CA GLY A 88 5.34 15.33 9.57
C GLY A 88 5.99 15.40 8.19
N VAL A 89 7.29 15.11 8.10
CA VAL A 89 8.06 15.17 6.83
C VAL A 89 7.91 13.93 5.96
N LEU A 90 7.44 12.83 6.55
CA LEU A 90 7.15 11.56 5.88
C LEU A 90 5.99 10.87 6.57
N SER A 91 5.41 9.88 5.89
CA SER A 91 4.41 8.98 6.44
C SER A 91 4.79 7.53 6.17
N LEU A 92 4.53 6.63 7.11
CA LEU A 92 4.63 5.19 6.90
C LEU A 92 3.22 4.59 6.78
N TYR A 93 3.05 3.72 5.81
CA TYR A 93 1.80 3.01 5.54
C TYR A 93 2.05 1.52 5.62
N GLN A 94 1.17 0.83 6.35
CA GLN A 94 1.16 -0.63 6.42
C GLN A 94 -0.21 -1.14 6.01
N THR A 95 -0.29 -1.84 4.89
CA THR A 95 -1.53 -2.45 4.39
C THR A 95 -1.48 -3.95 4.61
N ASN A 96 -2.53 -4.51 5.19
CA ASN A 96 -2.66 -5.95 5.40
C ASN A 96 -3.79 -6.47 4.51
N LEU A 97 -3.45 -7.13 3.40
CA LEU A 97 -4.43 -7.75 2.53
C LEU A 97 -4.51 -9.24 2.82
N SER A 98 -5.70 -9.81 2.78
CA SER A 98 -5.87 -11.26 2.74
C SER A 98 -6.75 -11.62 1.57
N ALA A 99 -6.44 -12.73 0.89
CA ALA A 99 -7.28 -13.24 -0.19
C ALA A 99 -8.73 -13.45 0.28
N HIS A 100 -8.91 -13.76 1.57
CA HIS A 100 -10.22 -13.86 2.21
C HIS A 100 -11.03 -12.56 2.24
N ARG A 101 -10.40 -11.37 2.17
CA ARG A 101 -11.14 -10.10 2.08
C ARG A 101 -11.45 -9.70 0.64
N LEU A 102 -10.62 -10.14 -0.29
CA LEU A 102 -10.76 -9.85 -1.72
C LEU A 102 -11.86 -10.71 -2.35
N LEU A 103 -11.92 -12.00 -2.00
CA LEU A 103 -12.85 -12.93 -2.61
C LEU A 103 -14.32 -12.65 -2.22
N PRO A 104 -15.26 -12.80 -3.17
CA PRO A 104 -16.69 -12.83 -2.90
C PRO A 104 -17.05 -13.87 -1.82
N ALA A 105 -18.09 -13.57 -1.03
CA ALA A 105 -18.50 -14.38 0.11
C ALA A 105 -18.86 -15.83 -0.28
N GLU A 106 -19.40 -15.99 -1.48
CA GLU A 106 -19.80 -17.25 -2.10
C GLU A 106 -18.58 -18.15 -2.26
N ILE A 107 -17.50 -17.64 -2.87
CA ILE A 107 -16.28 -18.41 -3.15
C ILE A 107 -15.52 -18.73 -1.86
N ARG A 108 -15.48 -17.78 -0.90
CA ARG A 108 -14.84 -17.98 0.41
C ARG A 108 -15.40 -19.18 1.19
N SER A 109 -16.67 -19.53 0.97
CA SER A 109 -17.30 -20.67 1.65
C SER A 109 -16.83 -22.03 1.13
N PHE A 110 -16.30 -22.08 -0.10
CA PHE A 110 -15.81 -23.31 -0.74
C PHE A 110 -14.29 -23.51 -0.57
N LEU A 111 -13.54 -22.44 -0.30
CA LEU A 111 -12.09 -22.51 -0.14
C LEU A 111 -11.66 -22.65 1.33
N PRO A 112 -10.82 -23.65 1.67
CA PRO A 112 -10.26 -23.76 3.01
C PRO A 112 -9.34 -22.55 3.32
N PRO A 113 -9.31 -22.05 4.56
CA PRO A 113 -8.51 -20.87 4.95
C PRO A 113 -7.01 -21.02 4.67
N GLN A 114 -6.51 -22.27 4.64
CA GLN A 114 -5.10 -22.57 4.38
C GLN A 114 -4.66 -22.23 2.95
N LEU A 115 -5.61 -22.10 2.01
CA LEU A 115 -5.35 -21.72 0.62
C LEU A 115 -5.48 -20.21 0.40
N LEU A 116 -5.86 -19.43 1.41
CA LEU A 116 -6.09 -17.99 1.31
C LEU A 116 -4.92 -17.23 1.93
N PRO A 117 -3.90 -16.84 1.14
CA PRO A 117 -2.74 -16.17 1.70
C PRO A 117 -3.08 -14.78 2.22
N ALA A 118 -2.32 -14.34 3.22
CA ALA A 118 -2.32 -12.96 3.69
C ALA A 118 -0.97 -12.31 3.38
N TYR A 119 -1.00 -11.04 3.00
CA TYR A 119 0.15 -10.25 2.62
C TYR A 119 0.21 -8.96 3.43
N ARG A 120 1.43 -8.55 3.75
CA ARG A 120 1.74 -7.25 4.34
C ARG A 120 2.55 -6.43 3.37
N PHE A 121 2.07 -5.23 3.10
CA PHE A 121 2.78 -4.22 2.33
C PHE A 121 3.24 -3.11 3.25
N LYS A 122 4.48 -2.63 3.06
CA LYS A 122 4.97 -1.41 3.71
C LYS A 122 5.39 -0.39 2.66
N THR A 123 4.87 0.81 2.82
CA THR A 123 5.11 1.94 1.92
C THR A 123 5.55 3.16 2.73
N VAL A 124 6.52 3.89 2.20
CA VAL A 124 6.86 5.24 2.70
C VAL A 124 6.31 6.28 1.74
N GLY A 125 5.64 7.30 2.30
CA GLY A 125 5.25 8.52 1.59
C GLY A 125 6.18 9.65 2.00
N VAL A 126 6.82 10.32 1.02
CA VAL A 126 7.74 11.43 1.26
C VAL A 126 7.85 12.30 0.01
N LEU A 127 7.89 13.63 0.18
CA LEU A 127 8.09 14.58 -0.93
C LEU A 127 7.16 14.34 -2.14
N GLY A 128 5.89 14.08 -1.90
CA GLY A 128 4.88 13.84 -2.93
C GLY A 128 4.97 12.46 -3.61
N ASN A 129 5.85 11.58 -3.15
CA ASN A 129 6.09 10.26 -3.75
C ASN A 129 5.78 9.14 -2.75
N PHE A 130 5.50 7.96 -3.29
CA PHE A 130 5.33 6.73 -2.53
C PHE A 130 6.30 5.66 -3.02
N VAL A 131 6.85 4.89 -2.08
CA VAL A 131 7.71 3.73 -2.40
C VAL A 131 7.31 2.56 -1.51
N THR A 132 6.78 1.51 -2.12
CA THR A 132 6.53 0.22 -1.47
C THR A 132 7.84 -0.56 -1.43
N TYR A 133 8.37 -0.81 -0.23
CA TYR A 133 9.69 -1.41 -0.05
C TYR A 133 9.62 -2.82 0.56
N GLU A 134 8.44 -3.26 0.99
CA GLU A 134 8.22 -4.59 1.53
C GLU A 134 6.86 -5.11 1.05
N ALA A 135 6.86 -6.33 0.51
CA ALA A 135 5.68 -7.15 0.25
C ALA A 135 5.98 -8.55 0.80
N LYS A 136 5.31 -8.94 1.88
CA LYS A 136 5.63 -10.16 2.62
C LYS A 136 4.37 -11.00 2.87
N LYS A 137 4.40 -12.26 2.45
CA LYS A 137 3.41 -13.28 2.81
C LYS A 137 3.49 -13.57 4.33
N GLN A 138 2.35 -13.59 5.01
CA GLN A 138 2.21 -13.87 6.44
C GLN A 138 2.07 -15.36 6.73
#